data_AF-A0A9D9A491-F1
#
_entry.id   AF-A0A9D9A491-F1
#
_cell.length_a   1.000
_cell.length_b   1.000
_cell.length_c   1.000
_cell.angle_alpha   90.00
_cell.angle_beta   90.00
_cell.angle_gamma   90.00
#
_symmetry.space_group_name_H-M   'P 1'
#
loop_
_entity.id
_entity.type
_entity.pdbx_description
1 polymer ?
#
loop_
_entity_poly.entity_id
_entity_poly.type
_entity_poly.pdbx_seq_one_letter_code
_entity_poly.pdbx_strand_id
1 'polypeptide(L)'
;MGIVELDTGDSVETAGGSLDALELGYAMTLHKAQGDQFRRVIVLLKAGRVMDRIRVYTALSFDKVEVQIIGSLSVFRKVVDAPLKAFKQKNTAVNASQSNDVNWQESRRSHSG
;
A
#
# COMPACT_ATOMS: atom_id res chain seq x y z
N MET A 1 17.45 -4.68 -30.70
CA MET A 1 18.17 -3.94 -29.65
C MET A 1 17.71 -2.50 -29.77
N GLY A 2 17.15 -1.93 -28.70
CA GLY A 2 16.84 -0.50 -28.61
C GLY A 2 17.73 0.16 -27.57
N ILE A 3 17.92 1.47 -27.66
CA ILE A 3 18.62 2.26 -26.63
C ILE A 3 17.56 3.10 -25.94
N VAL A 4 17.52 3.03 -24.60
CA VAL A 4 16.63 3.85 -23.77
C VAL A 4 17.49 4.77 -22.91
N GLU A 5 17.13 6.05 -22.91
CA GLU A 5 17.72 7.06 -22.02
C GLU A 5 16.89 7.13 -20.72
N LEU A 6 17.56 7.03 -19.58
CA LEU A 6 16.96 7.08 -18.25
C LEU A 6 16.85 8.53 -17.76
N ASP A 7 16.00 8.77 -16.77
CA ASP A 7 15.87 10.08 -16.10
C ASP A 7 17.18 10.53 -15.39
N THR A 8 18.14 9.62 -15.21
CA THR A 8 19.51 9.93 -14.71
C THR A 8 20.43 10.48 -15.80
N GLY A 9 20.04 10.40 -17.08
CA GLY A 9 20.87 10.72 -18.25
C GLY A 9 21.67 9.54 -18.79
N ASP A 10 21.58 8.36 -18.16
CA ASP A 10 22.28 7.16 -18.62
C ASP A 10 21.55 6.49 -19.78
N SER A 11 22.29 5.89 -20.72
CA SER A 11 21.74 5.12 -21.84
C SER A 11 21.92 3.62 -21.61
N VAL A 12 20.86 2.83 -21.74
CA VAL A 12 20.87 1.38 -21.54
C VAL A 12 20.42 0.67 -22.82
N GLU A 13 21.21 -0.32 -23.25
CA GLU A 13 20.81 -1.22 -24.34
C GLU A 13 19.77 -2.23 -23.84
N THR A 14 18.66 -2.31 -24.56
CA THR A 14 17.54 -3.21 -24.24
C THR A 14 17.33 -4.25 -25.33
N ALA A 15 17.16 -5.49 -24.90
CA ALA A 15 16.77 -6.59 -25.77
C ALA A 15 15.33 -6.36 -26.27
N GLY A 16 15.02 -6.78 -27.50
CA GLY A 16 13.78 -6.41 -28.19
C GLY A 16 12.49 -6.70 -27.40
N GLY A 17 12.46 -7.77 -26.60
CA GLY A 17 11.29 -8.12 -25.78
C GLY A 17 11.16 -7.37 -24.46
N SER A 18 12.17 -6.61 -23.99
CA SER A 18 12.04 -5.85 -22.73
C SER A 18 11.34 -4.51 -22.92
N LEU A 19 11.34 -3.98 -24.15
CA LEU A 19 10.64 -2.74 -24.48
C LEU A 19 9.11 -2.92 -24.38
N ASP A 20 8.61 -4.11 -24.72
CA ASP A 20 7.18 -4.45 -24.60
C ASP A 20 6.71 -4.54 -23.13
N ALA A 21 7.64 -4.66 -22.18
CA ALA A 21 7.34 -4.70 -20.75
C ALA A 21 7.38 -3.32 -20.08
N LEU A 22 7.72 -2.25 -20.81
CA LEU A 22 7.73 -0.89 -20.28
C LEU A 22 6.33 -0.27 -20.29
N GLU A 23 5.93 0.30 -19.16
CA GLU A 23 4.71 1.09 -19.02
C GLU A 23 5.05 2.57 -18.81
N LEU A 24 4.16 3.47 -19.23
CA LEU A 24 4.33 4.91 -19.02
C LEU A 24 4.33 5.26 -17.52
N GLY A 25 5.35 5.99 -17.08
CA GLY A 25 5.56 6.39 -15.68
C GLY A 25 4.80 7.63 -15.21
N TYR A 26 3.94 8.24 -16.02
CA TYR A 26 3.26 9.51 -15.69
C TYR A 26 2.43 9.47 -14.41
N ALA A 27 1.91 8.30 -14.06
CA ALA A 27 1.22 8.06 -12.83
C ALA A 27 1.55 6.67 -12.32
N MET A 28 1.72 6.54 -11.01
CA MET A 28 1.97 5.27 -10.38
C MET A 28 1.07 5.09 -9.16
N THR A 29 0.94 3.85 -8.72
CA THR A 29 0.23 3.59 -7.47
C THR A 29 1.10 4.05 -6.30
N LEU A 30 0.45 4.44 -5.20
CA LEU A 30 1.14 4.83 -3.97
C LEU A 30 2.11 3.75 -3.46
N HIS A 31 1.80 2.48 -3.75
CA HIS A 31 2.64 1.33 -3.42
C HIS A 31 3.92 1.27 -4.28
N LYS A 32 3.84 1.60 -5.57
CA LYS A 32 5.02 1.68 -6.45
C LYS A 32 5.92 2.87 -6.08
N ALA A 33 5.34 3.91 -5.49
CA ALA A 33 6.05 5.11 -5.01
C ALA A 33 6.73 4.93 -3.62
N GLN A 34 6.64 3.75 -2.98
CA GLN A 34 7.19 3.56 -1.64
C GLN A 34 8.73 3.50 -1.66
N GLY A 35 9.37 4.34 -0.85
CA GLY A 35 10.83 4.42 -0.76
C GLY A 35 11.44 5.54 -1.61
N ASP A 36 10.68 6.07 -2.56
CA ASP A 36 11.10 7.21 -3.38
C ASP A 36 10.92 8.54 -2.63
N GLN A 37 11.79 9.50 -2.97
CA GLN A 37 11.78 10.85 -2.41
C GLN A 37 11.20 11.82 -3.44
N PHE A 38 9.92 12.18 -3.31
CA PHE A 38 9.25 13.10 -4.24
C PHE A 38 9.16 14.52 -3.71
N ARG A 39 9.51 15.51 -4.55
CA ARG A 39 9.37 16.95 -4.25
C ARG A 39 7.93 17.48 -4.31
N ARG A 40 6.98 16.74 -4.86
CA ARG A 40 5.55 17.12 -4.88
C ARG A 40 4.76 15.87 -5.15
N VAL A 41 3.71 15.63 -4.38
CA VAL A 41 2.85 14.46 -4.58
C VAL A 41 1.43 14.93 -4.89
N ILE A 42 0.92 14.55 -6.06
CA ILE A 42 -0.48 14.78 -6.45
C ILE A 42 -1.23 13.47 -6.32
N VAL A 43 -2.22 13.44 -5.43
CA VAL A 43 -3.05 12.25 -5.17
C VAL A 43 -4.44 12.45 -5.73
N LEU A 44 -4.78 11.65 -6.73
CA LEU A 44 -6.13 11.60 -7.29
C LEU A 44 -7.03 10.71 -6.43
N LEU A 45 -8.03 11.33 -5.78
CA LEU A 45 -9.07 10.61 -5.05
C LEU A 45 -10.15 10.12 -6.01
N LYS A 46 -10.20 8.80 -6.21
CA LYS A 46 -11.29 8.14 -6.90
C LYS A 46 -12.13 7.31 -5.93
N ALA A 47 -13.45 7.48 -5.98
CA ALA A 47 -14.37 6.62 -5.25
C ALA A 47 -14.25 5.18 -5.77
N GLY A 48 -14.05 4.22 -4.86
CA GLY A 48 -13.90 2.82 -5.24
C GLY A 48 -13.49 1.92 -4.07
N ARG A 49 -13.52 0.61 -4.29
CA ARG A 49 -13.23 -0.40 -3.24
C ARG A 49 -11.80 -0.32 -2.71
N VAL A 50 -10.85 0.18 -3.51
CA VAL A 50 -9.43 0.21 -3.19
C VAL A 50 -9.08 1.37 -2.27
N MET A 51 -9.79 2.49 -2.32
CA MET A 51 -9.50 3.67 -1.49
C MET A 51 -9.89 3.40 -0.03
N ASP A 52 -8.96 3.62 0.91
CA ASP A 52 -9.16 3.47 2.35
C ASP A 52 -8.28 4.46 3.14
N ARG A 53 -8.59 4.57 4.44
CA ARG A 53 -7.91 5.49 5.36
C ARG A 53 -6.39 5.29 5.40
N ILE A 54 -5.91 4.07 5.23
CA ILE A 54 -4.48 3.75 5.23
C ILE A 54 -3.80 4.40 4.02
N ARG A 55 -4.36 4.26 2.81
CA ARG A 55 -3.79 4.88 1.61
C ARG A 55 -3.77 6.40 1.68
N VAL A 56 -4.82 7.00 2.22
CA VAL A 56 -4.85 8.46 2.45
C VAL A 56 -3.78 8.87 3.46
N TYR A 57 -3.63 8.12 4.56
CA TYR A 57 -2.58 8.39 5.53
C TYR A 57 -1.18 8.24 4.92
N THR A 58 -0.92 7.17 4.17
CA THR A 58 0.35 6.96 3.48
C THR A 58 0.65 8.11 2.51
N ALA A 59 -0.36 8.61 1.79
CA ALA A 59 -0.22 9.77 0.91
C ALA A 59 0.17 11.03 1.68
N LEU A 60 -0.43 11.26 2.84
CA LEU A 60 -0.15 12.42 3.70
C LEU A 60 1.21 12.32 4.40
N SER A 61 1.69 11.10 4.68
CA SER A 61 2.95 10.84 5.34
C SER A 61 4.14 10.73 4.38
N PHE A 62 3.97 11.03 3.08
CA PHE A 62 5.11 11.17 2.18
C PHE A 62 5.99 12.30 2.72
N ASP A 63 7.20 11.95 3.16
CA ASP A 63 8.04 12.91 3.86
C ASP A 63 8.49 14.03 2.91
N LYS A 64 8.45 15.24 3.47
CA LYS A 64 9.09 16.49 3.02
C LYS A 64 8.42 17.45 2.04
N VAL A 65 7.40 17.13 1.22
CA VAL A 65 7.28 17.98 0.02
C VAL A 65 5.93 18.30 -0.64
N GLU A 66 4.91 18.68 0.12
CA GLU A 66 3.64 19.20 -0.43
C GLU A 66 2.79 18.10 -1.10
N VAL A 67 1.69 17.77 -0.43
CA VAL A 67 0.70 16.79 -0.88
C VAL A 67 -0.55 17.53 -1.33
N GLN A 68 -0.89 17.40 -2.62
CA GLN A 68 -2.10 17.95 -3.21
C GLN A 68 -3.09 16.82 -3.48
N ILE A 69 -4.23 16.85 -2.81
CA ILE A 69 -5.27 15.84 -2.96
C ILE A 69 -6.38 16.41 -3.86
N ILE A 70 -6.56 15.80 -5.03
CA ILE A 70 -7.55 16.24 -6.03
C ILE A 70 -8.70 15.23 -6.07
N GLY A 71 -9.91 15.69 -5.80
CA GLY A 71 -11.14 14.90 -5.94
C GLY A 71 -12.28 15.42 -5.08
N SER A 72 -13.28 14.56 -4.83
CA SER A 72 -14.47 14.96 -4.07
C SER A 72 -14.22 14.98 -2.56
N LEU A 73 -14.52 16.11 -1.93
CA LEU A 73 -14.46 16.27 -0.47
C LEU A 73 -15.38 15.27 0.26
N SER A 74 -16.54 14.93 -0.31
CA SER A 74 -17.45 13.96 0.30
C SER A 74 -16.87 12.54 0.26
N VAL A 75 -16.12 12.19 -0.79
CA VAL A 75 -15.39 10.92 -0.88
C VAL A 75 -14.24 10.90 0.12
N PHE A 76 -13.47 11.99 0.21
CA PHE A 76 -12.39 12.11 1.19
C PHE A 76 -12.89 11.90 2.63
N ARG A 77 -13.96 12.60 3.03
CA ARG A 77 -14.59 12.45 4.35
C ARG A 77 -15.02 11.01 4.60
N LYS A 78 -15.76 10.40 3.68
CA LYS A 78 -16.17 8.98 3.77
C LYS A 78 -14.99 8.03 3.96
N VAL A 79 -13.86 8.28 3.30
CA VAL A 79 -12.67 7.44 3.38
C VAL A 79 -11.94 7.62 4.72
N VAL A 80 -11.83 8.85 5.21
CA VAL A 80 -11.18 9.17 6.49
C VAL A 80 -12.01 8.67 7.69
N ASP A 81 -13.33 8.79 7.61
CA ASP A 81 -14.26 8.37 8.67
C ASP A 81 -14.51 6.86 8.66
N ALA A 82 -14.15 6.15 7.59
CA ALA A 82 -14.34 4.71 7.49
C ALA A 82 -13.45 3.96 8.51
N PRO A 83 -13.98 2.88 9.13
CA PRO A 83 -13.17 2.01 9.97
C PRO A 83 -12.05 1.35 9.16
N LEU A 84 -10.92 1.08 9.81
CA LEU A 84 -9.77 0.43 9.17
C LEU A 84 -10.18 -0.92 8.60
N LYS A 85 -10.02 -1.09 7.28
CA LYS A 85 -10.31 -2.37 6.60
C LYS A 85 -9.42 -3.51 7.13
N ALA A 86 -8.16 -3.20 7.47
CA ALA A 86 -7.21 -4.18 8.02
C ALA A 86 -7.63 -4.74 9.39
N PHE A 87 -8.36 -3.98 10.20
CA PHE A 87 -8.86 -4.45 11.50
C PHE A 87 -9.94 -5.54 11.34
N LYS A 88 -10.69 -5.53 10.22
CA LYS A 88 -11.69 -6.57 9.93
C LYS A 88 -11.11 -7.88 9.39
N GLN A 89 -9.87 -7.90 8.89
CA GLN A 89 -9.36 -9.03 8.10
C GLN A 89 -8.23 -9.83 8.75
N LYS A 90 -7.71 -9.43 9.92
CA LYS A 90 -6.57 -10.11 10.59
C LYS A 90 -6.94 -11.02 11.77
N ASN A 91 -8.20 -11.40 11.94
CA ASN A 91 -8.62 -12.24 13.08
C ASN A 91 -8.90 -13.72 12.75
N THR A 92 -8.62 -14.22 11.55
CA THR A 92 -9.16 -15.53 11.13
C THR A 92 -8.19 -16.72 11.23
N ALA A 93 -6.94 -16.57 11.68
CA ALA A 93 -6.07 -17.73 11.88
C ALA A 93 -5.10 -17.60 13.05
N VAL A 94 -4.43 -16.45 13.20
CA VAL A 94 -3.36 -16.30 14.22
C VAL A 94 -3.92 -16.30 15.64
N ASN A 95 -5.05 -15.62 15.89
CA ASN A 95 -5.69 -15.64 17.21
C ASN A 95 -6.30 -17.01 17.54
N ALA A 96 -6.76 -17.76 16.54
CA ALA A 96 -7.35 -19.09 16.73
C ALA A 96 -6.28 -20.14 17.08
N SER A 97 -5.07 -20.03 16.51
CA SER A 97 -3.92 -20.84 16.89
C SER A 97 -3.47 -20.53 18.31
N GLN A 98 -3.35 -19.24 18.66
CA GLN A 98 -2.93 -18.82 20.00
C GLN A 98 -3.96 -19.18 21.09
N SER A 99 -5.26 -19.08 20.81
CA SER A 99 -6.30 -19.47 21.78
C SER A 99 -6.38 -20.99 21.97
N ASN A 100 -6.12 -21.77 20.92
CA ASN A 100 -6.07 -23.23 21.03
C ASN A 100 -4.83 -23.69 21.80
N ASP A 101 -3.67 -23.08 21.59
CA ASP A 101 -2.43 -23.43 22.29
C ASP A 101 -2.50 -23.14 23.80
N VAL A 102 -3.16 -22.05 24.20
CA VAL A 102 -3.40 -21.71 25.62
C VAL A 102 -4.33 -22.74 26.28
N ASN A 103 -5.41 -23.13 25.60
CA ASN A 103 -6.40 -24.09 26.11
C ASN A 103 -5.81 -25.51 26.29
N TRP A 104 -4.89 -25.93 25.40
CA TRP A 104 -4.17 -27.21 25.53
C TRP A 104 -3.19 -27.24 26.70
N GLN A 105 -2.56 -26.12 27.05
CA GLN A 105 -1.64 -26.05 28.20
C GLN A 105 -2.39 -26.05 29.54
N GLU A 106 -3.56 -25.41 29.61
CA GLU A 106 -4.40 -25.41 30.82
C GLU A 106 -5.02 -26.79 31.08
N SER A 107 -5.47 -27.49 30.04
CA SER A 107 -6.01 -28.86 30.15
C SER A 107 -4.96 -29.89 30.63
N ARG A 108 -3.67 -29.66 30.35
CA ARG A 108 -2.57 -30.49 30.86
C ARG A 108 -2.22 -30.22 32.32
N ARG A 109 -2.48 -29.01 32.82
CA ARG A 109 -2.26 -28.65 34.24
C ARG A 109 -3.38 -29.16 35.15
N SER A 110 -4.60 -29.36 34.65
CA SER A 110 -5.73 -29.88 35.43
C SER A 110 -5.71 -31.39 35.65
N HIS A 111 -4.93 -32.15 34.87
CA HIS A 111 -4.85 -33.61 34.95
C HIS A 111 -3.63 -34.13 35.76
N SER A 112 -2.81 -33.23 36.32
CA SER A 112 -1.66 -33.57 37.17
C SER A 112 -1.86 -33.20 38.65
N GLY A 113 -3.12 -33.13 39.11
CA GLY A 113 -3.51 -32.85 40.49
C GLY A 113 -4.22 -34.02 41.13
#